data_AF-A0A6G0X1Z8-F1
#
_entry.id   AF-A0A6G0X1Z8-F1
#
_cell.length_a   1.000
_cell.length_b   1.000
_cell.length_c   1.000
_cell.angle_alpha   90.00
_cell.angle_beta   90.00
_cell.angle_gamma   90.00
#
_symmetry.space_group_name_H-M   'P 1'
#
loop_
_entity.id
_entity.type
_entity.pdbx_description
1 polymer ?
#
loop_
_entity_poly.entity_id
_entity_poly.type
_entity_poly.pdbx_seq_one_letter_code
_entity_poly.pdbx_strand_id
1 'polypeptide(L)'
;MSSTPLPTEKDAFDTNVPRLVAAFGCGIGAFVLAFLTTFVWTRRNVSSHEPPEVQLIKANTRLLRGLCVAMLAVQAALVAHVSSLPDTGKAASYFDTISRPLAAMLGIAFGFSTNFHASFRVGVVIVLAALVAVDTVSEVHYVSILSCAKKGATCTDVSTMTTDRLQVLIFRDLFAIALELWALLVTAYLCVAVGACHSRYTPRQLSISNPYSNIRDLLAKHHPDHFKYSV
;
A
#
# COMPACT_ATOMS: atom_id res chain seq x y z
N MET A 1 -3.18 49.65 30.32
CA MET A 1 -2.97 48.97 29.03
C MET A 1 -3.21 47.48 29.27
N SER A 2 -4.36 46.97 28.84
CA SER A 2 -4.72 45.56 28.98
C SER A 2 -4.17 44.82 27.77
N SER A 3 -3.15 43.99 27.97
CA SER A 3 -2.66 43.04 26.97
C SER A 3 -3.64 41.88 26.90
N THR A 4 -4.63 41.99 26.02
CA THR A 4 -5.45 40.84 25.63
C THR A 4 -4.53 39.83 24.96
N PRO A 5 -4.37 38.59 25.47
CA PRO A 5 -3.59 37.59 24.78
C PRO A 5 -4.29 37.32 23.44
N LEU A 6 -3.54 37.41 22.33
CA LEU A 6 -4.01 36.98 21.01
C LEU A 6 -4.51 35.54 21.14
N PRO A 7 -5.66 35.18 20.54
CA PRO A 7 -6.07 33.80 20.49
C PRO A 7 -4.95 33.02 19.79
N THR A 8 -4.24 32.19 20.54
CA THR A 8 -3.35 31.17 19.99
C THR A 8 -4.25 30.19 19.24
N GLU A 9 -4.53 30.51 17.98
CA GLU A 9 -5.04 29.56 17.00
C GLU A 9 -4.21 28.29 17.18
N LYS A 10 -4.85 27.17 17.54
CA LYS A 10 -4.15 25.89 17.65
C LYS A 10 -3.30 25.73 16.40
N ASP A 11 -2.00 25.50 16.59
CA ASP A 11 -1.09 25.39 15.46
C ASP A 11 -1.69 24.38 14.48
N ALA A 12 -1.72 24.73 13.19
CA ALA A 12 -2.37 23.88 12.19
C ALA A 12 -1.80 22.44 12.18
N PHE A 13 -0.58 22.30 12.68
CA PHE A 13 0.07 21.04 13.04
C PHE A 13 -0.73 20.22 14.06
N ASP A 14 -1.11 20.78 15.22
CA ASP A 14 -1.87 20.11 16.27
C ASP A 14 -3.24 19.63 15.78
N THR A 15 -3.83 20.37 14.85
CA THR A 15 -5.10 20.01 14.22
C THR A 15 -4.94 18.88 13.20
N ASN A 16 -3.74 18.69 12.66
CA ASN A 16 -3.45 17.67 11.65
C ASN A 16 -3.04 16.31 12.26
N VAL A 17 -2.33 16.31 13.38
CA VAL A 17 -1.96 15.11 14.13
C VAL A 17 -3.10 14.08 14.26
N PRO A 18 -4.34 14.43 14.66
CA PRO A 18 -5.41 13.44 14.78
C PRO A 18 -5.79 12.77 13.45
N ARG A 19 -5.62 13.46 12.31
CA ARG A 19 -5.90 12.90 10.97
C ARG A 19 -4.85 11.86 10.58
N LEU A 20 -3.58 12.16 10.82
CA LEU A 20 -2.50 11.20 10.63
C LEU A 20 -2.69 9.99 11.55
N VAL A 21 -2.95 10.20 12.85
CA VAL A 21 -3.24 9.11 13.80
C VAL A 21 -4.41 8.25 13.31
N ALA A 22 -5.47 8.86 12.79
CA ALA A 22 -6.59 8.12 12.21
C ALA A 22 -6.16 7.31 10.97
N ALA A 23 -5.35 7.86 10.06
CA ALA A 23 -4.86 7.14 8.88
C ALA A 23 -3.98 5.92 9.28
N PHE A 24 -3.03 6.11 10.19
CA PHE A 24 -2.22 5.00 10.72
C PHE A 24 -3.09 3.97 11.45
N GLY A 25 -4.01 4.42 12.29
CA GLY A 25 -4.96 3.56 13.00
C GLY A 25 -5.85 2.74 12.05
N CYS A 26 -6.32 3.35 10.97
CA CYS A 26 -7.10 2.67 9.92
C CYS A 26 -6.27 1.59 9.22
N GLY A 27 -5.01 1.88 8.86
CA GLY A 27 -4.13 0.88 8.24
C GLY A 27 -3.84 -0.32 9.15
N ILE A 28 -3.54 -0.08 10.42
CA ILE A 28 -3.32 -1.12 11.43
C ILE A 28 -4.62 -1.92 11.67
N GLY A 29 -5.74 -1.22 11.85
CA GLY A 29 -7.05 -1.84 12.08
C GLY A 29 -7.49 -2.72 10.91
N ALA A 30 -7.30 -2.25 9.68
CA ALA A 30 -7.59 -3.02 8.46
C ALA A 30 -6.72 -4.29 8.38
N PHE A 31 -5.43 -4.19 8.71
CA PHE A 31 -4.55 -5.36 8.80
C PHE A 31 -5.06 -6.38 9.81
N VAL A 32 -5.33 -5.95 11.05
CA VAL A 32 -5.79 -6.85 12.12
C VAL A 32 -7.10 -7.53 11.73
N LEU A 33 -8.07 -6.77 11.22
CA LEU A 33 -9.37 -7.31 10.80
C LEU A 33 -9.22 -8.30 9.65
N ALA A 34 -8.45 -7.97 8.62
CA ALA A 34 -8.20 -8.85 7.48
C ALA A 34 -7.43 -10.11 7.89
N PHE A 35 -6.46 -9.99 8.80
CA PHE A 35 -5.71 -11.12 9.31
C PHE A 35 -6.59 -12.07 10.13
N LEU A 36 -7.38 -11.53 11.06
CA LEU A 36 -8.29 -12.34 11.89
C LEU A 36 -9.34 -13.05 11.04
N THR A 37 -9.96 -12.34 10.09
CA THR A 37 -10.97 -12.93 9.21
C THR A 37 -10.38 -14.03 8.33
N THR A 38 -9.20 -13.81 7.74
CA THR A 38 -8.51 -14.85 6.95
C THR A 38 -8.06 -16.03 7.82
N PHE A 39 -7.55 -15.79 9.02
CA PHE A 39 -7.15 -16.84 9.97
C PHE A 39 -8.33 -17.71 10.40
N VAL A 40 -9.46 -17.10 10.78
CA VAL A 40 -10.67 -17.84 11.16
C VAL A 40 -11.20 -18.63 9.97
N TRP A 41 -11.20 -18.04 8.78
CA TRP A 41 -11.65 -18.69 7.56
C TRP A 41 -10.79 -19.92 7.19
N THR A 42 -9.45 -19.81 7.22
CA THR A 42 -8.57 -20.95 6.90
C THR A 42 -8.66 -22.08 7.91
N ARG A 43 -8.92 -21.77 9.20
CA ARG A 43 -9.12 -22.81 10.22
C ARG A 43 -10.46 -23.53 10.11
N ARG A 44 -11.50 -22.86 9.60
CA ARG A 44 -12.83 -23.48 9.42
C ARG A 44 -12.91 -24.34 8.16
N ASN A 45 -12.14 -24.02 7.12
CA ASN A 45 -12.10 -24.80 5.88
C ASN A 45 -11.11 -25.97 5.95
N VAL A 46 -11.46 -26.99 6.74
CA VAL A 46 -10.67 -28.23 6.91
C VAL A 46 -10.72 -29.14 5.67
N SER A 47 -11.58 -28.85 4.69
CA SER A 47 -11.80 -29.69 3.49
C SER A 47 -10.70 -29.60 2.43
N SER A 48 -9.75 -28.67 2.55
CA SER A 48 -8.65 -28.53 1.60
C SER A 48 -7.48 -29.45 1.95
N HIS A 49 -6.89 -30.10 0.95
CA HIS A 49 -5.66 -30.90 1.10
C HIS A 49 -4.42 -30.10 1.53
N GLU A 50 -4.48 -28.76 1.54
CA GLU A 50 -3.37 -27.89 1.92
C GLU A 50 -3.41 -27.56 3.42
N PRO A 51 -2.25 -27.52 4.10
CA PRO A 51 -2.21 -27.14 5.51
C PRO A 51 -2.73 -25.70 5.68
N PRO A 52 -3.42 -25.40 6.79
CA PRO A 52 -4.09 -24.10 6.99
C PRO A 52 -3.12 -22.91 6.98
N GLU A 53 -1.86 -23.13 7.34
CA GLU A 53 -0.79 -22.12 7.27
C GLU A 53 -0.50 -21.70 5.81
N VAL A 54 -0.39 -22.65 4.89
CA VAL A 54 -0.15 -22.38 3.46
C VAL A 54 -1.35 -21.66 2.84
N GLN A 55 -2.57 -22.05 3.22
CA GLN A 55 -3.76 -21.34 2.79
C GLN A 55 -3.80 -19.89 3.27
N LEU A 56 -3.37 -19.65 4.51
CA LEU A 56 -3.32 -18.30 5.09
C LEU A 56 -2.29 -17.43 4.37
N ILE A 57 -1.13 -18.01 4.06
CA ILE A 57 -0.10 -17.37 3.24
C ILE A 57 -0.68 -16.99 1.86
N LYS A 58 -1.32 -17.93 1.15
CA LYS A 58 -1.92 -17.66 -0.16
C LYS A 58 -3.01 -16.59 -0.11
N ALA A 59 -3.86 -16.62 0.91
CA ALA A 59 -4.90 -15.61 1.12
C ALA A 59 -4.29 -14.21 1.32
N ASN A 60 -3.27 -14.10 2.17
CA ASN A 60 -2.58 -12.83 2.41
C ASN A 60 -1.79 -12.35 1.18
N THR A 61 -1.21 -13.25 0.39
CA THR A 61 -0.58 -12.88 -0.89
C THR A 61 -1.60 -12.38 -1.92
N ARG A 62 -2.81 -12.96 -1.98
CA ARG A 62 -3.90 -12.42 -2.82
C ARG A 62 -4.34 -11.05 -2.36
N LEU A 63 -4.49 -10.87 -1.04
CA LEU A 63 -4.81 -9.58 -0.44
C LEU A 63 -3.75 -8.54 -0.80
N LEU A 64 -2.46 -8.86 -0.66
CA LEU A 64 -1.36 -7.97 -1.04
C LEU A 64 -1.44 -7.56 -2.50
N ARG A 65 -1.74 -8.48 -3.42
CA ARG A 65 -1.94 -8.14 -4.85
C ARG A 65 -3.10 -7.18 -5.05
N GLY A 66 -4.21 -7.36 -4.34
CA GLY A 66 -5.34 -6.43 -4.35
C GLY A 66 -4.94 -5.04 -3.84
N LEU A 67 -4.17 -4.98 -2.75
CA LEU A 67 -3.63 -3.74 -2.20
C LEU A 67 -2.68 -3.06 -3.19
N CYS A 68 -1.82 -3.81 -3.88
CA CYS A 68 -0.96 -3.26 -4.93
C CYS A 68 -1.78 -2.61 -6.06
N VAL A 69 -2.86 -3.23 -6.52
CA VAL A 69 -3.77 -2.62 -7.52
C VAL A 69 -4.37 -1.33 -6.99
N ALA A 70 -4.87 -1.32 -5.75
CA ALA A 70 -5.45 -0.13 -5.14
C ALA A 70 -4.41 1.00 -5.02
N MET A 71 -3.20 0.71 -4.54
CA MET A 71 -2.12 1.69 -4.45
C MET A 71 -1.68 2.21 -5.82
N LEU A 72 -1.59 1.35 -6.84
CA LEU A 72 -1.30 1.77 -8.21
C LEU A 72 -2.37 2.72 -8.76
N ALA A 73 -3.65 2.49 -8.46
CA ALA A 73 -4.72 3.40 -8.85
C ALA A 73 -4.58 4.78 -8.18
N VAL A 74 -4.23 4.79 -6.89
CA VAL A 74 -3.95 6.03 -6.15
C VAL A 74 -2.75 6.79 -6.71
N GLN A 75 -1.68 6.09 -7.12
CA GLN A 75 -0.52 6.71 -7.76
C GLN A 75 -0.84 7.22 -9.17
N ALA A 76 -1.67 6.49 -9.94
CA ALA A 76 -2.12 6.94 -11.26
C ALA A 76 -2.94 8.24 -11.19
N ALA A 77 -3.76 8.39 -10.14
CA ALA A 77 -4.45 9.66 -9.87
C ALA A 77 -3.47 10.81 -9.61
N LEU A 78 -2.37 10.54 -8.88
CA LEU A 78 -1.30 11.53 -8.66
C LEU A 78 -0.54 11.86 -9.95
N VAL A 79 -0.27 10.89 -10.83
CA VAL A 79 0.29 11.15 -12.17
C VAL A 79 -0.62 12.08 -12.94
N ALA A 80 -1.92 11.78 -13.01
CA ALA A 80 -2.88 12.61 -13.73
C ALA A 80 -2.92 14.05 -13.17
N HIS A 81 -2.83 14.20 -11.84
CA HIS A 81 -2.73 15.52 -11.21
C HIS A 81 -1.46 16.26 -11.64
N VAL A 82 -0.29 15.66 -11.45
CA VAL A 82 1.00 16.30 -11.76
C VAL A 82 1.12 16.65 -13.23
N SER A 83 0.65 15.77 -14.13
CA SER A 83 0.65 16.03 -15.58
C SER A 83 -0.33 17.15 -16.00
N SER A 84 -1.28 17.53 -15.14
CA SER A 84 -2.19 18.65 -15.38
C SER A 84 -1.65 20.01 -14.93
N LEU A 85 -0.51 20.02 -14.22
CA LEU A 85 0.12 21.25 -13.75
C LEU A 85 0.83 21.95 -14.93
N PRO A 86 0.63 23.27 -15.12
CA PRO A 86 1.32 24.02 -16.15
C PRO A 86 2.83 24.08 -15.85
N ASP A 87 3.65 23.99 -16.89
CA ASP A 87 5.08 24.22 -16.77
C ASP A 87 5.33 25.71 -16.49
N THR A 88 5.82 26.00 -15.28
CA THR A 88 6.07 27.37 -14.82
C THR A 88 7.53 27.78 -14.99
N GLY A 89 8.41 26.89 -15.49
CA GLY A 89 9.85 27.14 -15.60
C GLY A 89 10.57 27.33 -14.25
N LYS A 90 9.86 27.19 -13.12
CA LYS A 90 10.39 27.20 -11.76
C LYS A 90 10.64 25.78 -11.27
N ALA A 91 11.58 25.62 -10.34
CA ALA A 91 11.80 24.34 -9.67
C ALA A 91 10.53 23.93 -8.90
N ALA A 92 9.81 22.94 -9.40
CA ALA A 92 8.65 22.37 -8.71
C ALA A 92 9.10 21.65 -7.42
N SER A 93 8.26 21.70 -6.39
CA SER A 93 8.46 20.89 -5.18
C SER A 93 8.57 19.41 -5.57
N TYR A 94 9.45 18.65 -4.93
CA TYR A 94 9.61 17.22 -5.20
C TYR A 94 8.26 16.46 -5.21
N PHE A 95 7.35 16.84 -4.31
CA PHE A 95 6.03 16.25 -4.15
C PHE A 95 5.10 16.46 -5.35
N ASP A 96 5.35 17.51 -6.14
CA ASP A 96 4.59 17.88 -7.34
C ASP A 96 5.32 17.46 -8.63
N THR A 97 6.37 16.63 -8.52
CA THR A 97 7.08 16.08 -9.68
C THR A 97 6.56 14.70 -10.06
N ILE A 98 6.61 14.37 -11.36
CA ILE A 98 6.16 13.06 -11.88
C ILE A 98 7.04 11.91 -11.38
N SER A 99 8.27 12.23 -10.94
CA SER A 99 9.23 11.25 -10.45
C SER A 99 8.73 10.47 -9.22
N ARG A 100 8.00 11.13 -8.32
CA ARG A 100 7.45 10.53 -7.10
C ARG A 100 6.45 9.41 -7.41
N PRO A 101 5.32 9.65 -8.12
CA PRO A 101 4.36 8.59 -8.39
C PRO A 101 4.94 7.50 -9.29
N LEU A 102 5.84 7.83 -10.23
CA LEU A 102 6.48 6.81 -11.08
C LEU A 102 7.40 5.88 -10.29
N ALA A 103 8.24 6.42 -9.41
CA ALA A 103 9.07 5.62 -8.53
C ALA A 103 8.23 4.75 -7.59
N ALA A 104 7.14 5.31 -7.04
CA ALA A 104 6.19 4.57 -6.22
C ALA A 104 5.54 3.42 -6.99
N MET A 105 5.05 3.66 -8.21
CA MET A 105 4.43 2.63 -9.06
C MET A 105 5.40 1.49 -9.36
N LEU A 106 6.66 1.80 -9.70
CA LEU A 106 7.69 0.79 -9.91
C LEU A 106 7.93 -0.04 -8.65
N GLY A 107 8.05 0.61 -7.49
CA GLY A 107 8.19 -0.05 -6.20
C GLY A 107 7.01 -0.97 -5.85
N ILE A 108 5.77 -0.47 -6.02
CA ILE A 108 4.53 -1.22 -5.76
C ILE A 108 4.41 -2.42 -6.70
N ALA A 109 4.87 -2.32 -7.95
CA ALA A 109 4.83 -3.42 -8.90
C ALA A 109 5.62 -4.66 -8.43
N PHE A 110 6.71 -4.46 -7.66
CA PHE A 110 7.42 -5.59 -7.04
C PHE A 110 6.57 -6.37 -6.03
N GLY A 111 5.52 -5.75 -5.48
CA GLY A 111 4.55 -6.39 -4.58
C GLY A 111 3.86 -7.61 -5.20
N PHE A 112 3.67 -7.63 -6.53
CA PHE A 112 3.11 -8.78 -7.26
C PHE A 112 4.03 -9.99 -7.30
N SER A 113 5.33 -9.76 -7.08
CA SER A 113 6.39 -10.77 -7.20
C SER A 113 6.88 -11.32 -5.85
N THR A 114 6.24 -10.94 -4.75
CA THR A 114 6.59 -11.35 -3.37
C THR A 114 6.54 -12.86 -3.13
N ASN A 115 5.80 -13.60 -3.95
CA ASN A 115 5.73 -15.06 -3.90
C ASN A 115 6.85 -15.78 -4.66
N PHE A 116 7.62 -15.09 -5.51
CA PHE A 116 8.65 -15.73 -6.35
C PHE A 116 10.03 -15.74 -5.68
N HIS A 117 10.42 -14.67 -4.99
CA HIS A 117 11.75 -14.56 -4.41
C HIS A 117 11.74 -13.85 -3.05
N ALA A 118 12.62 -14.28 -2.15
CA ALA A 118 12.70 -13.74 -0.80
C ALA A 118 13.15 -12.27 -0.80
N SER A 119 14.12 -11.93 -1.66
CA SER A 119 14.59 -10.54 -1.82
C SER A 119 13.49 -9.56 -2.24
N PHE A 120 12.51 -9.99 -3.05
CA PHE A 120 11.39 -9.13 -3.43
C PHE A 120 10.50 -8.79 -2.23
N ARG A 121 10.33 -9.71 -1.27
CA ARG A 121 9.56 -9.41 -0.06
C ARG A 121 10.21 -8.33 0.78
N VAL A 122 11.52 -8.45 1.01
CA VAL A 122 12.29 -7.45 1.78
C VAL A 122 12.33 -6.11 1.03
N GLY A 123 12.57 -6.13 -0.28
CA GLY A 123 12.53 -4.93 -1.11
C GLY A 123 11.19 -4.21 -1.03
N VAL A 124 10.08 -4.95 -1.11
CA VAL A 124 8.73 -4.37 -0.99
C VAL A 124 8.48 -3.79 0.40
N VAL A 125 8.96 -4.43 1.48
CA VAL A 125 8.90 -3.85 2.83
C VAL A 125 9.61 -2.50 2.89
N ILE A 126 10.82 -2.41 2.34
CA ILE A 126 11.61 -1.16 2.33
C ILE A 126 10.89 -0.08 1.51
N VAL A 127 10.40 -0.43 0.32
CA VAL A 127 9.64 0.48 -0.54
C VAL A 127 8.41 1.00 0.19
N LEU A 128 7.58 0.12 0.77
CA LEU A 128 6.35 0.54 1.44
C LEU A 128 6.64 1.41 2.67
N ALA A 129 7.69 1.11 3.44
CA ALA A 129 8.13 1.96 4.54
C ALA A 129 8.58 3.35 4.06
N ALA A 130 9.32 3.41 2.95
CA ALA A 130 9.72 4.67 2.35
C ALA A 130 8.52 5.47 1.83
N LEU A 131 7.53 4.81 1.21
CA LEU A 131 6.31 5.46 0.73
C LEU A 131 5.48 6.04 1.88
N VAL A 132 5.28 5.28 2.97
CA VAL A 132 4.58 5.79 4.16
C VAL A 132 5.25 7.07 4.67
N ALA A 133 6.58 7.11 4.71
CA ALA A 133 7.32 8.30 5.13
C ALA A 133 7.15 9.47 4.14
N VAL A 134 7.34 9.22 2.84
CA VAL A 134 7.22 10.24 1.79
C VAL A 134 5.80 10.83 1.75
N ASP A 135 4.77 9.99 1.81
CA ASP A 135 3.37 10.42 1.78
C ASP A 135 2.98 11.14 3.08
N THR A 136 3.55 10.76 4.23
CA THR A 136 3.39 11.53 5.49
C THR A 136 4.02 12.93 5.39
N VAL A 137 5.24 13.05 4.85
CA VAL A 137 5.90 14.35 4.69
C VAL A 137 5.16 15.22 3.67
N SER A 138 4.70 14.61 2.57
CA SER A 138 3.88 15.27 1.54
C SER A 138 2.58 15.83 2.13
N GLU A 139 1.88 15.04 2.94
CA GLU A 139 0.63 15.45 3.59
C GLU A 139 0.85 16.69 4.48
N VAL A 140 1.86 16.64 5.34
CA VAL A 140 2.23 17.76 6.21
C VAL A 140 2.65 18.99 5.40
N HIS A 141 3.35 18.79 4.28
CA HIS A 141 3.70 19.86 3.35
C HIS A 141 2.45 20.54 2.79
N TYR A 142 1.47 19.80 2.28
CA TYR A 142 0.24 20.38 1.75
C TYR A 142 -0.61 21.07 2.83
N VAL A 143 -0.66 20.54 4.06
CA VAL A 143 -1.31 21.19 5.20
C VAL A 143 -0.62 22.51 5.55
N SER A 144 0.71 22.56 5.47
CA SER A 144 1.48 23.79 5.74
C SER A 144 1.15 24.88 4.71
N ILE A 145 1.06 24.54 3.42
CA ILE A 145 0.66 25.47 2.34
C ILE A 145 -0.76 25.98 2.60
N LEU A 146 -1.70 25.09 2.90
CA LEU A 146 -3.09 25.45 3.19
C LEU A 146 -3.21 26.43 4.36
N SER A 147 -2.45 26.18 5.43
CA SER A 147 -2.46 27.00 6.64
C SER A 147 -1.82 28.37 6.42
N CYS A 148 -0.77 28.41 5.60
CA CYS A 148 -0.10 29.64 5.23
C CYS A 148 -0.99 30.52 4.32
N ALA A 149 -1.72 29.90 3.38
CA ALA A 149 -2.73 30.59 2.56
C ALA A 149 -3.87 31.19 3.39
N LYS A 150 -4.33 30.50 4.45
CA LYS A 150 -5.34 31.02 5.38
C LYS A 150 -4.88 32.29 6.13
N LYS A 151 -3.58 32.44 6.33
CA LYS A 151 -2.97 33.65 6.93
C LYS A 151 -2.80 34.79 5.93
N GLY A 152 -3.29 34.65 4.70
CA GLY A 152 -3.23 35.67 3.65
C GLY A 152 -1.87 35.79 2.95
N ALA A 153 -0.95 34.84 3.19
CA ALA A 153 0.36 34.82 2.55
C ALA A 153 0.36 33.97 1.26
N THR A 154 1.20 34.34 0.28
CA THR A 154 1.46 33.55 -0.92
C THR A 154 2.49 32.47 -0.62
N CYS A 155 2.03 31.23 -0.44
CA CYS A 155 2.86 30.12 0.05
C CYS A 155 3.04 29.00 -0.97
N THR A 156 2.55 29.21 -2.18
CA THR A 156 2.79 28.37 -3.36
C THR A 156 2.90 29.26 -4.59
N ASP A 157 3.87 28.96 -5.43
CA ASP A 157 4.08 29.61 -6.73
C ASP A 157 3.19 29.02 -7.83
N VAL A 158 2.47 27.92 -7.53
CA VAL A 158 1.61 27.22 -8.48
C VAL A 158 0.23 27.85 -8.47
N SER A 159 -0.05 28.70 -9.47
CA SER A 159 -1.31 29.45 -9.61
C SER A 159 -2.57 28.57 -9.72
N THR A 160 -2.40 27.29 -10.10
CA THR A 160 -3.50 26.32 -10.20
C THR A 160 -3.75 25.54 -8.91
N MET A 161 -2.98 25.78 -7.85
CA MET A 161 -3.10 25.10 -6.57
C MET A 161 -4.15 25.79 -5.70
N THR A 162 -5.39 25.37 -5.83
CA THR A 162 -6.53 25.88 -5.03
C THR A 162 -6.65 25.15 -3.69
N THR A 163 -7.37 25.75 -2.74
CA THR A 163 -7.70 25.15 -1.43
C THR A 163 -8.34 23.76 -1.60
N ASP A 164 -9.27 23.59 -2.53
CA ASP A 164 -9.94 22.31 -2.78
C ASP A 164 -8.98 21.25 -3.30
N ARG A 165 -8.07 21.64 -4.21
CA ARG A 165 -7.04 20.73 -4.73
C ARG A 165 -6.09 20.28 -3.63
N LEU A 166 -5.66 21.18 -2.76
CA LEU A 166 -4.84 20.84 -1.60
C LEU A 166 -5.56 19.86 -0.67
N GLN A 167 -6.85 20.06 -0.41
CA GLN A 167 -7.63 19.13 0.41
C GLN A 167 -7.73 17.73 -0.22
N VAL A 168 -7.91 17.66 -1.55
CA VAL A 168 -7.93 16.38 -2.27
C VAL A 168 -6.57 15.69 -2.18
N LEU A 169 -5.45 16.41 -2.32
CA LEU A 169 -4.11 15.86 -2.19
C LEU A 169 -3.82 15.36 -0.77
N ILE A 170 -4.21 16.14 0.26
CA ILE A 170 -4.12 15.73 1.67
C ILE A 170 -4.91 14.44 1.91
N PHE A 171 -6.16 14.38 1.44
CA PHE A 171 -6.98 13.18 1.60
C PHE A 171 -6.39 11.97 0.85
N ARG A 172 -5.85 12.19 -0.35
CA ARG A 172 -5.15 11.18 -1.13
C ARG A 172 -3.94 10.64 -0.38
N ASP A 173 -3.11 11.50 0.19
CA ASP A 173 -1.92 11.09 0.96
C ASP A 173 -2.33 10.32 2.23
N LEU A 174 -3.36 10.77 2.97
CA LEU A 174 -3.88 10.04 4.14
C LEU A 174 -4.41 8.65 3.76
N PHE A 175 -5.13 8.55 2.64
CA PHE A 175 -5.63 7.26 2.14
C PHE A 175 -4.48 6.34 1.68
N ALA A 176 -3.48 6.90 0.99
CA ALA A 176 -2.28 6.18 0.59
C ALA A 176 -1.53 5.62 1.80
N ILE A 177 -1.27 6.43 2.82
CA ILE A 177 -0.62 6.01 4.08
C ILE A 177 -1.34 4.82 4.70
N ALA A 178 -2.68 4.85 4.77
CA ALA A 178 -3.46 3.74 5.34
C ALA A 178 -3.30 2.44 4.52
N LEU A 179 -3.35 2.52 3.19
CA LEU A 179 -3.16 1.37 2.29
C LEU A 179 -1.72 0.82 2.34
N GLU A 180 -0.73 1.71 2.32
CA GLU A 180 0.69 1.37 2.33
C GLU A 180 1.08 0.71 3.65
N LEU A 181 0.59 1.22 4.78
CA LEU A 181 0.80 0.61 6.08
C LEU A 181 0.13 -0.76 6.19
N TRP A 182 -1.09 -0.90 5.67
CA TRP A 182 -1.76 -2.21 5.61
C TRP A 182 -0.96 -3.20 4.77
N ALA A 183 -0.52 -2.80 3.57
CA ALA A 183 0.30 -3.62 2.70
C ALA A 183 1.66 -3.96 3.33
N LEU A 184 2.26 -3.02 4.06
CA LEU A 184 3.54 -3.20 4.77
C LEU A 184 3.41 -4.29 5.82
N LEU A 185 2.35 -4.26 6.63
CA LEU A 185 2.08 -5.26 7.67
C LEU A 185 1.77 -6.64 7.07
N VAL A 186 1.01 -6.70 5.98
CA VAL A 186 0.78 -7.96 5.23
C VAL A 186 2.10 -8.52 4.70
N THR A 187 2.95 -7.67 4.11
CA THR A 187 4.25 -8.10 3.56
C THR A 187 5.19 -8.53 4.68
N ALA A 188 5.23 -7.84 5.81
CA ALA A 188 6.00 -8.21 6.99
C ALA A 188 5.55 -9.58 7.54
N TYR A 189 4.24 -9.82 7.63
CA TYR A 189 3.71 -11.14 7.96
C TYR A 189 4.20 -12.22 6.98
N LEU A 190 4.12 -11.96 5.67
CA LEU A 190 4.62 -12.90 4.66
C LEU A 190 6.13 -13.15 4.77
N CYS A 191 6.93 -12.14 5.13
CA CYS A 191 8.35 -12.30 5.44
C CYS A 191 8.58 -13.23 6.63
N VAL A 192 7.78 -13.11 7.69
CA VAL A 192 7.89 -13.98 8.88
C VAL A 192 7.41 -15.39 8.60
N ALA A 193 6.26 -15.54 7.94
CA ALA A 193 5.63 -16.83 7.68
C ALA A 193 6.39 -17.65 6.62
N VAL A 194 6.77 -17.02 5.50
CA VAL A 194 7.48 -17.69 4.40
C VAL A 194 8.99 -17.69 4.61
N GLY A 195 9.53 -16.64 5.23
CA GLY A 195 10.96 -16.39 5.41
C GLY A 195 11.46 -15.20 4.59
N ALA A 196 12.27 -14.34 5.23
CA ALA A 196 12.76 -13.09 4.66
C ALA A 196 13.96 -13.28 3.70
N CYS A 197 14.87 -14.19 4.03
CA CYS A 197 16.08 -14.46 3.22
C CYS A 197 16.00 -15.80 2.47
N HIS A 198 15.39 -16.81 3.10
CA HIS A 198 15.20 -18.14 2.55
C HIS A 198 13.73 -18.54 2.68
N SER A 199 13.14 -19.06 1.61
CA SER A 199 11.75 -19.52 1.64
C SER A 199 11.66 -20.89 2.31
N ARG A 200 10.84 -21.02 3.36
CA ARG A 200 10.49 -22.30 4.00
C ARG A 200 9.65 -23.20 3.08
N TYR A 201 8.89 -22.60 2.16
CA TYR A 201 8.00 -23.30 1.25
C TYR A 201 8.53 -23.29 -0.18
N THR A 202 8.24 -24.35 -0.92
CA THR A 202 8.56 -24.44 -2.35
C THR A 202 7.70 -23.47 -3.18
N PRO A 203 8.17 -23.03 -4.35
CA PRO A 203 7.38 -22.18 -5.25
C PRO A 203 6.02 -22.78 -5.63
N ARG A 204 5.92 -24.11 -5.76
CA ARG A 204 4.66 -24.82 -6.04
C ARG A 204 3.66 -24.69 -4.89
N GLN A 205 4.13 -24.76 -3.64
CA GLN A 205 3.29 -24.55 -2.45
C GLN A 205 2.82 -23.10 -2.30
N LEU A 206 3.64 -22.13 -2.71
CA LEU A 206 3.30 -20.70 -2.67
C LEU A 206 2.51 -20.23 -3.89
N SER A 207 2.34 -21.08 -4.89
CA SER A 207 1.58 -20.76 -6.10
C SER A 207 0.12 -20.46 -5.75
N ILE A 208 -0.34 -19.28 -6.18
CA ILE A 208 -1.71 -18.82 -5.98
C ILE A 208 -2.65 -19.45 -7.04
N SER A 209 -2.11 -19.81 -8.20
CA SER A 209 -2.79 -20.62 -9.20
C SER A 209 -2.86 -22.08 -8.72
N ASN A 210 -4.05 -22.66 -8.87
CA ASN A 210 -4.33 -24.02 -8.46
C ASN A 210 -3.34 -24.99 -9.14
N PRO A 211 -2.67 -25.92 -8.43
CA PRO A 211 -1.84 -26.94 -9.07
C PRO A 211 -2.61 -27.79 -10.10
N TYR A 212 -3.94 -27.80 -10.01
CA TYR A 212 -4.86 -28.44 -10.96
C TYR A 212 -5.04 -27.71 -12.30
N SER A 213 -4.39 -26.58 -12.56
CA SER A 213 -4.37 -26.00 -13.91
C SER A 213 -3.52 -26.83 -14.88
N ASN A 214 -2.76 -27.81 -14.38
CA ASN A 214 -2.13 -28.80 -15.24
C ASN A 214 -3.21 -29.81 -15.68
N ILE A 215 -3.61 -29.73 -16.94
CA ILE A 215 -4.59 -30.64 -17.57
C ILE A 215 -4.26 -32.10 -17.26
N ARG A 216 -2.97 -32.42 -17.10
CA ARG A 216 -2.47 -33.74 -16.71
C ARG A 216 -2.94 -34.21 -15.32
N ASP A 217 -2.96 -33.33 -14.31
CA ASP A 217 -3.44 -33.66 -12.96
C ASP A 217 -4.97 -33.77 -12.91
N LEU A 218 -5.68 -32.99 -13.73
CA LEU A 218 -7.14 -33.11 -13.91
C LEU A 218 -7.52 -34.42 -14.62
N LEU A 219 -6.78 -34.79 -15.66
CA LEU A 219 -6.96 -36.05 -16.40
C LEU A 219 -6.62 -37.26 -15.54
N ALA A 220 -5.54 -37.21 -14.74
CA ALA A 220 -5.20 -38.29 -13.81
C ALA A 220 -6.29 -38.51 -12.73
N LYS A 221 -7.02 -37.45 -12.34
CA LYS A 221 -8.11 -37.53 -11.36
C LYS A 221 -9.42 -38.06 -11.97
N HIS A 222 -9.73 -37.73 -13.23
CA HIS A 222 -10.99 -38.15 -13.88
C HIS A 222 -10.84 -39.44 -14.69
N HIS A 223 -9.61 -39.82 -15.05
CA HIS A 223 -9.28 -41.05 -15.78
C HIS A 223 -8.09 -41.78 -15.13
N PRO A 224 -8.26 -42.30 -13.89
CA PRO A 224 -7.18 -42.91 -13.12
C PRO A 224 -6.57 -44.15 -13.79
N ASP A 225 -7.31 -44.82 -14.68
CA ASP A 225 -6.87 -46.06 -15.33
C ASP A 225 -5.97 -45.85 -16.55
N HIS A 226 -5.94 -44.65 -17.15
CA HIS A 226 -5.10 -44.36 -18.32
C HIS A 226 -3.63 -44.02 -17.99
N PHE A 227 -3.30 -43.75 -16.72
CA PHE A 227 -1.96 -43.33 -16.31
C PHE A 227 -1.20 -44.36 -15.46
N LYS A 228 -1.75 -45.57 -15.28
CA LYS A 228 -1.11 -46.67 -14.53
C LYS A 228 0.18 -47.21 -15.16
N TYR A 229 0.52 -46.82 -16.40
CA TYR A 229 1.65 -47.40 -17.15
C TYR A 229 2.68 -46.39 -17.67
N SER A 230 2.71 -45.17 -17.16
CA SER A 230 3.76 -44.21 -17.50
C SER A 230 4.64 -43.93 -16.28
N VAL A 231 5.66 -44.77 -16.11
CA VAL A 231 6.85 -44.55 -15.25
C VAL A 231 7.87 -43.75 -16.05
#